data_AF-A0A4V3RS04-F1
#
_entry.id   AF-A0A4V3RS04-F1
#
_cell.length_a   1.000
_cell.length_b   1.000
_cell.length_c   1.000
_cell.angle_alpha   90.00
_cell.angle_beta   90.00
_cell.angle_gamma   90.00
#
_symmetry.space_group_name_H-M   'P 1'
#
loop_
_entity.id
_entity.type
_entity.pdbx_description
1 polymer ?
#
loop_
_entity_poly.entity_id
_entity_poly.type
_entity_poly.pdbx_seq_one_letter_code
_entity_poly.pdbx_strand_id
1 'polypeptide(L)'
;MKLMQSISLHQITNWRRAIAVFGILVLSGTGLTCLVLPEFNADIFLYVCAAICSLSALFVWYQAFVKKRGFVFLEAALITAFTVFLWIHRQSGEVVIVGVFAVYLLVNVVAFLVQTVLDLQDKAASWWYDALRLIVYALLLFATIRSGLGSLKYIQYIVGLYLIVQAGQLYFEMVSFSHPQSTRYYSFRHWSSLPVALVAVLPFFVLEVITHAQLQIKPERKAERKNEEPVDLRVFVHTGLSGVHVFGHMTIAYEGMTYSYGNYDTANEKLFRSIGPGILFLCPDRDYINNTCLYEGVTMFEYGLTLTEAQKKELHALMDEIHEQTYHWQSPYEQALQADPDTSFSAYENDYASRLWYRTGSQFYKFKSGEWKTYWILGTNCSLFAADLLNRIDPAIHGSKGIVTPGEFWEYFEEAFADPKSNVIYKAWHSSSDPSTLYDLGDENPVRDADS
;
A
#
# COMPACT_ATOMS: atom_id res chain seq x y z
N MET A 1 -18.77 -3.84 33.76
CA MET A 1 -17.71 -3.16 32.99
C MET A 1 -16.60 -2.58 33.90
N LYS A 2 -16.08 -3.38 34.84
CA LYS A 2 -15.10 -2.95 35.88
C LYS A 2 -13.90 -3.92 36.03
N LEU A 3 -13.62 -4.74 35.01
CA LEU A 3 -12.56 -5.76 35.08
C LEU A 3 -11.37 -5.54 34.12
N MET A 4 -11.34 -4.43 33.36
CA MET A 4 -10.28 -4.14 32.37
C MET A 4 -9.47 -2.87 32.68
N GLN A 5 -9.39 -2.45 33.94
CA GLN A 5 -8.56 -1.33 34.37
C GLN A 5 -7.62 -1.75 35.50
N SER A 6 -6.56 -2.50 35.18
CA SER A 6 -5.27 -2.48 35.91
C SER A 6 -4.22 -3.44 35.33
N ILE A 7 -4.15 -3.64 34.02
CA ILE A 7 -2.97 -4.35 33.48
C ILE A 7 -1.79 -3.37 33.60
N SER A 8 -0.82 -3.69 34.47
CA SER A 8 0.36 -2.85 34.63
C SER A 8 1.22 -2.90 33.37
N LEU A 9 1.92 -1.81 33.04
CA LEU A 9 2.86 -1.77 31.90
C LEU A 9 3.88 -2.94 31.95
N HIS A 10 4.22 -3.41 33.15
CA HIS A 10 5.09 -4.56 33.37
C HIS A 10 4.47 -5.89 32.93
N GLN A 11 3.17 -6.09 33.16
CA GLN A 11 2.46 -7.28 32.66
C GLN A 11 2.35 -7.26 31.13
N ILE A 12 2.05 -6.11 30.52
CA ILE A 12 1.97 -5.95 29.06
C ILE A 12 3.31 -6.27 28.40
N THR A 13 4.42 -5.79 28.97
CA THR A 13 5.78 -6.07 28.44
C THR A 13 6.18 -7.54 28.59
N ASN A 14 5.81 -8.21 29.69
CA ASN A 14 6.06 -9.64 29.85
C ASN A 14 5.23 -10.49 28.87
N TRP A 15 3.97 -10.14 28.62
CA TRP A 15 3.15 -10.80 27.59
C TRP A 15 3.71 -10.62 26.19
N ARG A 16 4.11 -9.40 25.82
CA ARG A 16 4.76 -9.14 24.52
C ARG A 16 6.02 -9.98 24.33
N ARG A 17 6.88 -10.09 25.35
CA ARG A 17 8.08 -10.94 25.31
C ARG A 17 7.72 -12.42 25.19
N ALA A 18 6.73 -12.90 25.95
CA ALA A 18 6.29 -14.29 25.87
C ALA A 18 5.74 -14.65 24.47
N ILE A 19 4.95 -13.76 23.87
CA ILE A 19 4.44 -13.91 22.50
C ILE A 19 5.59 -13.91 21.49
N ALA A 20 6.55 -13.01 21.62
CA ALA A 20 7.73 -12.96 20.74
C ALA A 20 8.56 -14.25 20.83
N VAL A 21 8.86 -14.72 22.05
CA VAL A 21 9.59 -15.98 22.26
C VAL A 21 8.83 -17.17 21.67
N PHE A 22 7.52 -17.25 21.90
CA PHE A 22 6.69 -18.29 21.29
C PHE A 22 6.73 -18.22 19.76
N GLY A 23 6.62 -17.02 19.18
CA GLY A 23 6.76 -16.79 17.75
C GLY A 23 8.11 -17.27 17.20
N ILE A 24 9.22 -16.92 17.86
CA ILE A 24 10.57 -17.37 17.48
C ILE A 24 10.67 -18.89 17.47
N LEU A 25 10.14 -19.56 18.49
CA LEU A 25 10.16 -21.02 18.60
C LEU A 25 9.34 -21.68 17.49
N VAL A 26 8.14 -21.17 17.21
CA VAL A 26 7.27 -21.68 16.15
C VAL A 26 7.89 -21.47 14.77
N LEU A 27 8.40 -20.28 14.48
CA LEU A 27 9.04 -19.95 13.20
C LEU A 27 10.32 -20.75 13.00
N SER A 28 11.18 -20.86 14.02
CA SER A 28 12.41 -21.65 13.94
C SER A 28 12.11 -23.14 13.78
N GLY A 29 11.17 -23.67 14.56
CA GLY A 29 10.77 -25.09 14.50
C GLY A 29 10.19 -25.44 13.14
N THR A 30 9.22 -24.66 12.66
CA THR A 30 8.58 -24.88 11.36
C THR A 30 9.58 -24.66 10.21
N GLY A 31 10.44 -23.64 10.31
CA GLY A 31 11.49 -23.39 9.33
C GLY A 31 12.47 -24.56 9.23
N LEU A 32 12.92 -25.10 10.36
CA LEU A 32 13.80 -26.27 10.40
C LEU A 32 13.11 -27.53 9.86
N THR A 33 11.84 -27.76 10.18
CA THR A 33 11.11 -28.91 9.64
C THR A 33 10.94 -28.81 8.13
N CYS A 34 10.65 -27.63 7.58
CA CYS A 34 10.60 -27.40 6.15
C CYS A 34 11.95 -27.69 5.46
N LEU A 35 13.08 -27.40 6.11
CA LEU A 35 14.42 -27.65 5.57
C LEU A 35 14.87 -29.12 5.69
N VAL A 36 14.54 -29.80 6.80
CA VAL A 36 14.99 -31.19 7.07
C VAL A 36 14.02 -32.21 6.49
N LEU A 37 12.71 -31.95 6.57
CA LEU A 37 11.62 -32.82 6.14
C LEU A 37 10.68 -32.09 5.16
N PRO A 38 11.18 -31.62 4.00
CA PRO A 38 10.40 -30.81 3.06
C PRO A 38 9.20 -31.57 2.49
N GLU A 39 9.30 -32.87 2.26
CA GLU A 39 8.17 -33.68 1.74
C GLU A 39 7.04 -33.75 2.77
N PHE A 40 7.35 -34.03 4.03
CA PHE A 40 6.36 -34.01 5.11
C PHE A 40 5.67 -32.64 5.26
N ASN A 41 6.41 -31.54 5.13
CA ASN A 41 5.82 -30.20 5.23
C ASN A 41 5.02 -29.82 3.98
N ALA A 42 5.43 -30.30 2.80
CA ALA A 42 4.63 -30.17 1.58
C ALA A 42 3.27 -30.86 1.71
N ASP A 43 3.23 -32.05 2.32
CA ASP A 43 1.99 -32.79 2.58
C ASP A 43 1.07 -31.98 3.48
N ILE A 44 1.59 -31.53 4.62
CA ILE A 44 0.83 -30.70 5.57
C ILE A 44 0.31 -29.45 4.87
N PHE A 45 1.17 -28.77 4.11
CA PHE A 45 0.80 -27.55 3.41
C PHE A 45 -0.37 -27.77 2.44
N LEU A 46 -0.31 -28.83 1.64
CA LEU A 46 -1.40 -29.18 0.71
C LEU A 46 -2.71 -29.45 1.45
N TYR A 47 -2.67 -30.20 2.56
CA TYR A 47 -3.87 -30.48 3.36
C TYR A 47 -4.41 -29.24 4.06
N VAL A 48 -3.54 -28.33 4.51
CA VAL A 48 -3.96 -27.04 5.07
C VAL A 48 -4.65 -26.20 3.99
N CYS A 49 -4.10 -26.13 2.77
CA CYS A 49 -4.77 -25.47 1.65
C CYS A 49 -6.16 -26.09 1.37
N ALA A 50 -6.24 -27.42 1.31
CA ALA A 50 -7.51 -28.12 1.09
C ALA A 50 -8.52 -27.88 2.24
N ALA A 51 -8.06 -27.82 3.49
CA ALA A 51 -8.90 -27.52 4.65
C ALA A 51 -9.41 -26.06 4.63
N ILE A 52 -8.55 -25.10 4.30
CA ILE A 52 -8.95 -23.69 4.12
C ILE A 52 -10.00 -23.58 3.01
N CYS A 53 -9.75 -24.19 1.84
CA CYS A 53 -10.72 -24.21 0.75
C CYS A 53 -12.05 -24.86 1.16
N SER A 54 -12.00 -25.89 2.02
CA SER A 54 -13.20 -26.53 2.58
C SER A 54 -14.01 -25.56 3.45
N LEU A 55 -13.34 -24.82 4.34
CA LEU A 55 -13.98 -23.79 5.18
C LEU A 55 -14.55 -22.65 4.32
N SER A 56 -13.81 -22.20 3.30
CA SER A 56 -14.27 -21.21 2.34
C SER A 56 -15.50 -21.70 1.57
N ALA A 57 -15.52 -22.95 1.10
CA ALA A 57 -16.67 -23.54 0.42
C ALA A 57 -17.91 -23.52 1.33
N LEU A 58 -17.77 -23.95 2.59
CA LEU A 58 -18.86 -23.94 3.58
C LEU A 58 -19.40 -22.53 3.82
N PHE A 59 -18.51 -21.54 3.92
CA PHE A 59 -18.89 -20.15 4.10
C PHE A 59 -19.63 -19.58 2.88
N VAL A 60 -19.15 -19.85 1.67
CA VAL A 60 -19.81 -19.38 0.43
C VAL A 60 -21.15 -20.09 0.23
N TRP A 61 -21.27 -21.38 0.57
CA TRP A 61 -22.57 -22.08 0.61
C TRP A 61 -23.53 -21.45 1.61
N TYR A 62 -23.07 -21.14 2.82
CA TYR A 62 -23.87 -20.39 3.80
C TYR A 62 -24.37 -19.07 3.21
N GLN A 63 -23.51 -18.31 2.54
CA GLN A 63 -23.92 -17.07 1.85
C GLN A 63 -24.92 -17.32 0.72
N ALA A 64 -24.73 -18.37 -0.10
CA ALA A 64 -25.62 -18.71 -1.20
C ALA A 64 -27.04 -19.02 -0.70
N PHE A 65 -27.17 -19.85 0.34
CA PHE A 65 -28.46 -20.26 0.90
C PHE A 65 -29.15 -19.16 1.71
N VAL A 66 -28.38 -18.39 2.50
CA VAL A 66 -28.95 -17.36 3.39
C VAL A 66 -29.22 -16.05 2.66
N LYS A 67 -28.29 -15.59 1.80
CA LYS A 67 -28.42 -14.30 1.08
C LYS A 67 -29.12 -14.44 -0.28
N LYS A 68 -29.47 -15.66 -0.72
CA LYS A 68 -30.24 -15.98 -1.94
C LYS A 68 -29.73 -15.27 -3.20
N ARG A 69 -28.41 -15.14 -3.36
CA ARG A 69 -27.78 -14.53 -4.54
C ARG A 69 -27.44 -15.62 -5.56
N GLY A 70 -28.10 -15.62 -6.71
CA GLY A 70 -27.95 -16.66 -7.74
C GLY A 70 -26.51 -16.90 -8.20
N PHE A 71 -25.71 -15.84 -8.37
CA PHE A 71 -24.31 -15.96 -8.80
C PHE A 71 -23.40 -16.63 -7.77
N VAL A 72 -23.74 -16.54 -6.47
CA VAL A 72 -22.95 -17.13 -5.37
C VAL A 72 -23.05 -18.66 -5.35
N PHE A 73 -24.09 -19.24 -5.95
CA PHE A 73 -24.20 -20.70 -6.11
C PHE A 73 -23.14 -21.25 -7.07
N LEU A 74 -22.84 -20.54 -8.16
CA LEU A 74 -21.79 -20.95 -9.09
C LEU A 74 -20.41 -20.87 -8.43
N GLU A 75 -20.15 -19.79 -7.69
CA GLU A 75 -18.93 -19.62 -6.92
C GLU A 75 -18.76 -20.75 -5.89
N ALA A 76 -19.82 -21.06 -5.11
CA ALA A 76 -19.80 -22.15 -4.14
C ALA A 76 -19.51 -23.51 -4.81
N ALA A 77 -20.12 -23.78 -5.96
CA ALA A 77 -19.90 -25.01 -6.71
C ALA A 77 -18.45 -25.11 -7.24
N LEU A 78 -17.89 -24.03 -7.78
CA LEU A 78 -16.51 -23.99 -8.27
C LEU A 78 -15.49 -24.20 -7.14
N ILE A 79 -15.65 -23.52 -6.01
CA ILE A 79 -14.77 -23.68 -4.85
C ILE A 79 -14.89 -25.10 -4.28
N THR A 80 -16.10 -25.67 -4.24
CA THR A 80 -16.30 -27.06 -3.80
C THR A 80 -15.61 -28.05 -4.74
N ALA A 81 -15.76 -27.88 -6.05
CA ALA A 81 -15.09 -28.73 -7.04
C ALA A 81 -13.56 -28.65 -6.92
N PHE A 82 -13.01 -27.45 -6.74
CA PHE A 82 -11.57 -27.25 -6.51
C PHE A 82 -11.10 -27.89 -5.20
N THR A 83 -11.89 -27.77 -4.13
CA THR A 83 -11.60 -28.39 -2.83
C THR A 83 -11.55 -29.92 -2.94
N VAL A 84 -12.56 -30.51 -3.57
CA VAL A 84 -12.61 -31.96 -3.82
C VAL A 84 -11.43 -32.41 -4.68
N PHE A 85 -11.07 -31.62 -5.70
CA PHE A 85 -9.88 -31.86 -6.52
C PHE A 85 -8.59 -31.89 -5.67
N LEU A 86 -8.39 -30.94 -4.75
CA LEU A 86 -7.20 -30.94 -3.89
C LEU A 86 -7.13 -32.15 -2.96
N TRP A 87 -8.27 -32.60 -2.41
CA TRP A 87 -8.33 -33.78 -1.54
C TRP A 87 -8.08 -35.10 -2.29
N ILE A 88 -8.57 -35.23 -3.52
CA ILE A 88 -8.52 -36.48 -4.29
C ILE A 88 -7.25 -36.57 -5.14
N HIS A 89 -6.86 -35.48 -5.79
CA HIS A 89 -5.80 -35.47 -6.79
C HIS A 89 -4.53 -34.79 -6.27
N ARG A 90 -3.91 -35.41 -5.27
CA ARG A 90 -2.72 -34.88 -4.60
C ARG A 90 -1.63 -34.40 -5.56
N GLN A 91 -1.15 -35.28 -6.45
CA GLN A 91 -0.07 -34.96 -7.39
C GLN A 91 -0.46 -33.80 -8.33
N SER A 92 -1.71 -33.77 -8.81
CA SER A 92 -2.21 -32.68 -9.64
C SER A 92 -2.38 -31.38 -8.84
N GLY A 93 -2.74 -31.47 -7.55
CA GLY A 93 -2.82 -30.34 -6.63
C GLY A 93 -1.47 -29.68 -6.40
N GLU A 94 -0.40 -30.47 -6.24
CA GLU A 94 0.97 -29.93 -6.18
C GLU A 94 1.32 -29.16 -7.45
N VAL A 95 1.01 -29.70 -8.63
CA VAL A 95 1.23 -29.01 -9.92
C VAL A 95 0.50 -27.67 -9.98
N VAL A 96 -0.74 -27.61 -9.51
CA VAL A 96 -1.51 -26.36 -9.49
C VAL A 96 -0.85 -25.34 -8.56
N ILE A 97 -0.49 -25.72 -7.32
CA ILE A 97 0.12 -24.80 -6.35
C ILE A 97 1.48 -24.30 -6.84
N VAL A 98 2.36 -25.20 -7.30
CA VAL A 98 3.67 -24.80 -7.84
C VAL A 98 3.49 -23.97 -9.11
N GLY A 99 2.50 -24.29 -9.95
CA GLY A 99 2.14 -23.51 -11.12
C GLY A 99 1.75 -22.07 -10.77
N VAL A 100 0.89 -21.88 -9.76
CA VAL A 100 0.51 -20.55 -9.27
C VAL A 100 1.73 -19.80 -8.73
N PHE A 101 2.60 -20.47 -7.96
CA PHE A 101 3.85 -19.86 -7.48
C PHE A 101 4.79 -19.48 -8.64
N ALA A 102 4.91 -20.31 -9.67
CA ALA A 102 5.71 -20.00 -10.85
C ALA A 102 5.14 -18.83 -11.66
N VAL A 103 3.81 -18.73 -11.81
CA VAL A 103 3.15 -17.56 -12.42
C VAL A 103 3.42 -16.31 -11.61
N TYR A 104 3.35 -16.38 -10.28
CA TYR A 104 3.72 -15.27 -9.40
C TYR A 104 5.17 -14.83 -9.64
N LEU A 105 6.13 -15.75 -9.65
CA LEU A 105 7.53 -15.41 -9.94
C LEU A 105 7.70 -14.80 -11.34
N LEU A 106 6.98 -15.31 -12.35
CA LEU A 106 6.99 -14.75 -13.69
C LEU A 106 6.46 -13.30 -13.73
N VAL A 107 5.36 -13.01 -13.02
CA VAL A 107 4.84 -11.64 -12.92
C VAL A 107 5.88 -10.70 -12.31
N ASN A 108 6.61 -11.13 -11.27
CA ASN A 108 7.70 -10.33 -10.69
C ASN A 108 8.87 -10.15 -11.66
N VAL A 109 9.27 -11.20 -12.39
CA VAL A 109 10.30 -11.09 -13.43
C VAL A 109 9.90 -10.06 -14.48
N VAL A 110 8.67 -10.12 -14.99
CA VAL A 110 8.18 -9.15 -15.98
C VAL A 110 8.12 -7.75 -15.39
N ALA A 111 7.63 -7.60 -14.16
CA ALA A 111 7.57 -6.32 -13.48
C ALA A 111 8.98 -5.72 -13.31
N PHE A 112 9.91 -6.39 -12.65
CA PHE A 112 11.26 -5.85 -12.45
C PHE A 112 12.04 -5.66 -13.75
N LEU A 113 11.73 -6.42 -14.81
CA LEU A 113 12.24 -6.14 -16.15
C LEU A 113 11.73 -4.80 -16.68
N VAL A 114 10.42 -4.54 -16.58
CA VAL A 114 9.83 -3.25 -16.95
C VAL A 114 10.46 -2.12 -16.13
N GLN A 115 10.55 -2.24 -14.79
CA GLN A 115 11.20 -1.24 -13.93
C GLN A 115 12.61 -0.93 -14.42
N THR A 116 13.43 -1.98 -14.58
CA THR A 116 14.84 -1.84 -14.95
C THR A 116 14.98 -1.12 -16.29
N VAL A 117 14.12 -1.42 -17.25
CA VAL A 117 14.11 -0.74 -18.55
C VAL A 117 13.73 0.73 -18.40
N LEU A 118 12.70 1.04 -17.60
CA LEU A 118 12.27 2.42 -17.35
C LEU A 118 13.38 3.22 -16.63
N ASP A 119 13.99 2.66 -15.58
CA ASP A 119 15.09 3.29 -14.85
C ASP A 119 16.29 3.59 -15.73
N LEU A 120 16.64 2.66 -16.62
CA LEU A 120 17.72 2.88 -17.59
C LEU A 120 17.37 3.97 -18.61
N GLN A 121 16.11 4.04 -19.07
CA GLN A 121 15.64 5.08 -19.99
C GLN A 121 15.63 6.47 -19.33
N ASP A 122 15.25 6.52 -18.05
CA ASP A 122 15.13 7.75 -17.28
C ASP A 122 16.44 8.15 -16.56
N LYS A 123 17.47 7.32 -16.67
CA LYS A 123 18.79 7.48 -16.03
C LYS A 123 18.67 7.57 -14.50
N ALA A 124 17.74 6.81 -13.94
CA ALA A 124 17.57 6.71 -12.50
C ALA A 124 18.80 6.05 -11.86
N ALA A 125 19.25 6.56 -10.72
CA ALA A 125 20.40 6.00 -10.00
C ALA A 125 20.09 4.62 -9.38
N SER A 126 18.80 4.31 -9.20
CA SER A 126 18.26 3.10 -8.57
C SER A 126 18.22 1.87 -9.47
N TRP A 127 18.51 1.98 -10.78
CA TRP A 127 18.35 0.90 -11.78
C TRP A 127 18.94 -0.46 -11.37
N TRP A 128 20.06 -0.45 -10.65
CA TRP A 128 20.78 -1.67 -10.29
C TRP A 128 20.04 -2.49 -9.22
N TYR A 129 19.25 -1.84 -8.36
CA TYR A 129 18.46 -2.52 -7.33
C TYR A 129 17.38 -3.37 -7.98
N ASP A 130 16.65 -2.83 -8.96
CA ASP A 130 15.60 -3.56 -9.65
C ASP A 130 16.16 -4.59 -10.64
N ALA A 131 17.33 -4.32 -11.25
CA ALA A 131 18.07 -5.33 -12.01
C ALA A 131 18.49 -6.52 -11.14
N LEU A 132 18.94 -6.28 -9.90
CA LEU A 132 19.28 -7.35 -8.96
C LEU A 132 18.05 -8.18 -8.59
N ARG A 133 16.90 -7.53 -8.33
CA ARG A 133 15.63 -8.24 -8.05
C ARG A 133 15.18 -9.06 -9.24
N LEU A 134 15.26 -8.51 -10.45
CA LEU A 134 15.00 -9.24 -11.69
C LEU A 134 15.82 -10.53 -11.75
N ILE A 135 17.13 -10.45 -11.49
CA ILE A 135 18.01 -11.63 -11.48
C ILE A 135 17.57 -12.64 -10.42
N VAL A 136 17.30 -12.19 -9.19
CA VAL A 136 16.86 -13.08 -8.09
C VAL A 136 15.56 -13.79 -8.45
N TYR A 137 14.53 -13.06 -8.89
CA TYR A 137 13.24 -13.66 -9.28
C TYR A 137 13.37 -14.57 -10.50
N ALA A 138 14.23 -14.24 -11.46
CA ALA A 138 14.49 -15.09 -12.63
C ALA A 138 15.18 -16.40 -12.23
N LEU A 139 16.15 -16.35 -11.31
CA LEU A 139 16.81 -17.54 -10.77
C LEU A 139 15.85 -18.42 -9.97
N LEU A 140 14.98 -17.82 -9.14
CA LEU A 140 13.94 -18.55 -8.40
C LEU A 140 12.93 -19.21 -9.35
N LEU A 141 12.50 -18.50 -10.39
CA LEU A 141 11.60 -19.04 -11.42
C LEU A 141 12.25 -20.22 -12.14
N PHE A 142 13.49 -20.04 -12.58
CA PHE A 142 14.27 -21.09 -13.25
C PHE A 142 14.44 -22.32 -12.35
N ALA A 143 14.80 -22.14 -11.08
CA ALA A 143 14.94 -23.22 -10.12
C ALA A 143 13.60 -23.93 -9.82
N THR A 144 12.49 -23.20 -9.78
CA THR A 144 11.13 -23.76 -9.63
C THR A 144 10.76 -24.64 -10.82
N ILE A 145 10.99 -24.16 -12.05
CA ILE A 145 10.73 -24.95 -13.27
C ILE A 145 11.66 -26.17 -13.33
N ARG A 146 12.95 -25.99 -12.99
CA ARG A 146 13.96 -27.05 -13.04
C ARG A 146 13.76 -28.16 -12.01
N SER A 147 13.24 -27.82 -10.83
CA SER A 147 12.89 -28.77 -9.77
C SER A 147 11.61 -29.57 -10.08
N GLY A 148 10.83 -29.10 -11.07
CA GLY A 148 9.64 -29.77 -11.59
C GLY A 148 8.37 -29.29 -10.89
N LEU A 149 7.34 -29.02 -11.69
CA LEU A 149 6.06 -28.51 -11.18
C LEU A 149 5.33 -29.51 -10.28
N GLY A 150 5.62 -30.80 -10.39
CA GLY A 150 4.95 -31.86 -9.61
C GLY A 150 5.53 -32.11 -8.22
N SER A 151 6.33 -31.20 -7.67
CA SER A 151 6.94 -31.37 -6.35
C SER A 151 6.99 -30.04 -5.60
N LEU A 152 6.27 -29.96 -4.47
CA LEU A 152 6.33 -28.81 -3.57
C LEU A 152 7.63 -28.69 -2.77
N LYS A 153 8.51 -29.69 -2.84
CA LYS A 153 9.76 -29.77 -2.06
C LYS A 153 10.63 -28.52 -2.15
N TYR A 154 10.78 -27.95 -3.37
CA TYR A 154 11.60 -26.77 -3.57
C TYR A 154 11.02 -25.53 -2.88
N ILE A 155 9.69 -25.36 -2.95
CA ILE A 155 8.99 -24.27 -2.26
C ILE A 155 9.18 -24.41 -0.74
N GLN A 156 9.16 -25.63 -0.19
CA GLN A 156 9.40 -25.84 1.23
C GLN A 156 10.81 -25.42 1.66
N TYR A 157 11.83 -25.59 0.83
CA TYR A 157 13.15 -25.05 1.14
C TYR A 157 13.18 -23.52 1.20
N ILE A 158 12.50 -22.86 0.25
CA ILE A 158 12.38 -21.39 0.23
C ILE A 158 11.63 -20.90 1.47
N VAL A 159 10.46 -21.49 1.75
CA VAL A 159 9.64 -21.16 2.93
C VAL A 159 10.42 -21.43 4.21
N GLY A 160 11.12 -22.56 4.30
CA GLY A 160 11.94 -22.92 5.45
C GLY A 160 13.02 -21.89 5.74
N LEU A 161 13.80 -21.51 4.71
CA LEU A 161 14.83 -20.47 4.85
C LEU A 161 14.23 -19.12 5.26
N TYR A 162 13.12 -18.73 4.64
CA TYR A 162 12.40 -17.50 4.96
C TYR A 162 11.93 -17.48 6.43
N LEU A 163 11.36 -18.58 6.93
CA LEU A 163 10.92 -18.69 8.33
C LEU A 163 12.08 -18.61 9.33
N ILE A 164 13.26 -19.14 8.99
CA ILE A 164 14.47 -19.00 9.81
C ILE A 164 14.94 -17.54 9.85
N VAL A 165 14.98 -16.85 8.70
CA VAL A 165 15.33 -15.43 8.65
C VAL A 165 14.34 -14.61 9.47
N GLN A 166 13.04 -14.89 9.35
CA GLN A 166 11.98 -14.27 10.16
C GLN A 166 12.17 -14.50 11.66
N ALA A 167 12.48 -15.72 12.09
CA ALA A 167 12.76 -16.03 13.48
C ALA A 167 13.98 -15.26 14.01
N GLY A 168 15.05 -15.19 13.21
CA GLY A 168 16.23 -14.40 13.51
C GLY A 168 15.90 -12.91 13.66
N GLN A 169 15.10 -12.37 12.74
CA GLN A 169 14.66 -10.98 12.82
C GLN A 169 13.86 -10.71 14.09
N LEU A 170 12.86 -11.54 14.42
CA LEU A 170 12.05 -11.38 15.63
C LEU A 170 12.89 -11.45 16.91
N TYR A 171 13.93 -12.29 16.92
CA TYR A 171 14.91 -12.35 18.01
C TYR A 171 15.69 -11.03 18.17
N PHE A 172 16.25 -10.51 17.07
CA PHE A 172 16.99 -9.25 17.10
C PHE A 172 16.09 -8.06 17.44
N GLU A 173 14.85 -8.03 16.94
CA GLU A 173 13.83 -7.04 17.31
C GLU A 173 13.59 -7.02 18.82
N MET A 174 13.45 -8.19 19.44
CA MET A 174 13.20 -8.32 20.88
C MET A 174 14.41 -7.90 21.75
N VAL A 175 15.63 -8.20 21.31
CA VAL A 175 16.85 -8.05 22.12
C VAL A 175 17.57 -6.72 21.88
N SER A 176 17.54 -6.21 20.65
CA SER A 176 18.38 -5.08 20.22
C SER A 176 17.63 -3.75 20.17
N PHE A 177 16.30 -3.75 20.30
CA PHE A 177 15.49 -2.55 20.17
C PHE A 177 14.57 -2.34 21.36
N SER A 178 14.53 -1.10 21.84
CA SER A 178 13.69 -0.62 22.94
C SER A 178 12.65 0.36 22.40
N HIS A 179 11.51 0.52 23.07
CA HIS A 179 10.55 1.56 22.72
C HIS A 179 11.01 2.94 23.25
N PRO A 180 10.92 4.03 22.46
CA PRO A 180 10.33 4.08 21.12
C PRO A 180 11.27 3.50 20.07
N GLN A 181 10.70 2.92 19.02
CA GLN A 181 11.45 2.24 17.99
C GLN A 181 12.38 3.22 17.26
N SER A 182 13.68 2.95 17.31
CA SER A 182 14.69 3.78 16.63
C SER A 182 14.60 3.63 15.11
N THR A 183 15.15 4.57 14.36
CA THR A 183 15.41 4.48 12.90
C THR A 183 16.00 3.13 12.47
N ARG A 184 16.93 2.60 13.29
CA ARG A 184 17.58 1.32 13.06
C ARG A 184 16.62 0.13 13.17
N TYR A 185 15.55 0.24 13.97
CA TYR A 185 14.51 -0.78 14.10
C TYR A 185 13.74 -0.92 12.79
N TYR A 186 13.20 0.19 12.27
CA TYR A 186 12.43 0.17 11.03
C TYR A 186 13.28 -0.25 9.84
N SER A 187 14.52 0.24 9.72
CA SER A 187 15.47 -0.22 8.69
C SER A 187 15.77 -1.73 8.76
N PHE A 188 15.79 -2.31 9.97
CA PHE A 188 16.06 -3.72 10.20
C PHE A 188 14.84 -4.62 9.95
N ARG A 189 13.63 -4.15 10.28
CA ARG A 189 12.38 -4.92 10.19
C ARG A 189 11.99 -5.34 8.76
N HIS A 190 12.56 -4.73 7.74
CA HIS A 190 12.27 -5.04 6.33
C HIS A 190 13.16 -6.12 5.72
N TRP A 191 14.11 -6.70 6.46
CA TRP A 191 14.94 -7.79 5.95
C TRP A 191 14.14 -9.07 5.66
N SER A 192 12.93 -9.19 6.21
CA SER A 192 12.07 -10.36 6.07
C SER A 192 10.63 -10.04 5.65
N SER A 193 10.31 -8.85 5.12
CA SER A 193 8.92 -8.54 4.73
C SER A 193 8.33 -9.62 3.81
N LEU A 194 7.04 -9.92 4.00
CA LEU A 194 6.34 -10.93 3.21
C LEU A 194 6.49 -10.61 1.71
N PRO A 195 6.52 -11.65 0.84
CA PRO A 195 6.55 -11.44 -0.60
C PRO A 195 5.53 -10.39 -1.02
N VAL A 196 5.98 -9.43 -1.83
CA VAL A 196 5.26 -8.20 -2.16
C VAL A 196 3.80 -8.41 -2.58
N ALA A 197 3.44 -9.51 -3.25
CA ALA A 197 2.05 -9.78 -3.62
C ALA A 197 1.14 -10.11 -2.43
N LEU A 198 1.65 -10.73 -1.36
CA LEU A 198 0.88 -10.94 -0.14
C LEU A 198 0.63 -9.60 0.55
N VAL A 199 1.62 -8.70 0.55
CA VAL A 199 1.55 -7.37 1.17
C VAL A 199 0.82 -6.35 0.30
N ALA A 200 0.74 -6.50 -1.02
CA ALA A 200 0.03 -5.56 -1.89
C ALA A 200 -1.49 -5.76 -1.88
N VAL A 201 -1.95 -6.99 -1.58
CA VAL A 201 -3.37 -7.36 -1.59
C VAL A 201 -3.98 -7.34 -0.18
N LEU A 202 -3.19 -7.67 0.87
CA LEU A 202 -3.68 -7.66 2.26
C LEU A 202 -4.26 -6.31 2.71
N PRO A 203 -3.60 -5.16 2.44
CA PRO A 203 -4.06 -3.90 2.96
C PRO A 203 -5.37 -3.44 2.33
N PHE A 204 -5.70 -3.87 1.11
CA PHE A 204 -7.02 -3.62 0.53
C PHE A 204 -8.11 -4.32 1.35
N PHE A 205 -7.97 -5.63 1.62
CA PHE A 205 -8.97 -6.37 2.41
C PHE A 205 -9.01 -5.90 3.87
N VAL A 206 -7.86 -5.56 4.45
CA VAL A 206 -7.76 -5.09 5.82
C VAL A 206 -8.30 -3.67 5.94
N LEU A 207 -7.97 -2.72 5.05
CA LEU A 207 -8.60 -1.40 5.05
C LEU A 207 -10.08 -1.49 4.73
N GLU A 208 -10.56 -2.36 3.83
CA GLU A 208 -11.98 -2.50 3.54
C GLU A 208 -12.73 -3.02 4.77
N VAL A 209 -12.22 -4.08 5.42
CA VAL A 209 -12.80 -4.63 6.65
C VAL A 209 -12.68 -3.64 7.80
N ILE A 210 -11.57 -2.92 7.94
CA ILE A 210 -11.35 -1.93 9.01
C ILE A 210 -12.16 -0.67 8.76
N THR A 211 -12.27 -0.18 7.53
CA THR A 211 -13.12 0.97 7.18
C THR A 211 -14.58 0.60 7.43
N HIS A 212 -15.05 -0.56 6.94
CA HIS A 212 -16.41 -1.01 7.23
C HIS A 212 -16.65 -1.35 8.71
N ALA A 213 -15.67 -1.90 9.44
CA ALA A 213 -15.82 -2.22 10.85
C ALA A 213 -15.69 -0.97 11.75
N GLN A 214 -14.71 -0.10 11.54
CA GLN A 214 -14.48 1.10 12.34
C GLN A 214 -15.57 2.16 12.11
N LEU A 215 -16.03 2.36 10.86
CA LEU A 215 -17.19 3.23 10.58
C LEU A 215 -18.47 2.75 11.28
N GLN A 216 -18.59 1.44 11.55
CA GLN A 216 -19.73 0.87 12.25
C GLN A 216 -19.53 0.82 13.78
N ILE A 217 -18.28 0.78 14.27
CA ILE A 217 -17.97 0.47 15.67
C ILE A 217 -17.82 1.72 16.56
N LYS A 218 -17.30 2.87 16.08
CA LYS A 218 -17.22 4.10 16.90
C LYS A 218 -17.18 5.41 16.08
N PRO A 219 -18.30 6.12 15.91
CA PRO A 219 -18.32 7.48 15.35
C PRO A 219 -17.91 8.58 16.37
N GLU A 220 -17.37 8.23 17.54
CA GLU A 220 -17.20 9.19 18.64
C GLU A 220 -15.92 10.06 18.56
N ARG A 221 -14.93 9.72 17.72
CA ARG A 221 -13.69 10.51 17.59
C ARG A 221 -13.37 10.81 16.12
N LYS A 222 -13.88 11.95 15.64
CA LYS A 222 -13.71 12.46 14.27
C LYS A 222 -12.25 12.80 13.94
N ALA A 223 -11.55 13.32 14.94
CA ALA A 223 -10.12 13.60 14.91
C ALA A 223 -9.55 13.36 16.32
N GLU A 224 -8.32 12.85 16.39
CA GLU A 224 -7.60 12.58 17.63
C GLU A 224 -6.25 13.29 17.62
N ARG A 225 -5.92 13.92 18.76
CA ARG A 225 -4.62 14.54 19.01
C ARG A 225 -3.96 13.90 20.22
N LYS A 226 -2.66 13.64 20.12
CA LYS A 226 -1.83 13.22 21.25
C LYS A 226 -1.47 14.39 22.16
N ASN A 227 -1.23 15.55 21.55
CA ASN A 227 -0.74 16.76 22.20
C ASN A 227 -1.18 18.01 21.41
N GLU A 228 -0.88 19.18 21.96
CA GLU A 228 -1.19 20.50 21.38
C GLU A 228 -0.05 21.04 20.47
N GLU A 229 0.92 20.20 20.11
CA GLU A 229 1.97 20.63 19.19
C GLU A 229 1.39 20.92 17.78
N PRO A 230 2.03 21.83 17.02
CA PRO A 230 1.60 22.12 15.66
C PRO A 230 1.79 20.89 14.77
N VAL A 231 0.84 20.68 13.86
CA VAL A 231 0.99 19.70 12.77
C VAL A 231 1.68 20.42 11.63
N ASP A 232 2.92 20.04 11.37
CA ASP A 232 3.77 20.66 10.35
C ASP A 232 3.63 19.97 8.98
N LEU A 233 3.37 18.66 8.98
CA LEU A 233 3.24 17.83 7.79
C LEU A 233 2.03 16.91 7.92
N ARG A 234 1.25 16.74 6.87
CA ARG A 234 0.15 15.78 6.81
C ARG A 234 0.43 14.73 5.76
N VAL A 235 0.12 13.48 6.07
CA VAL A 235 0.14 12.37 5.13
C VAL A 235 -1.27 11.83 5.01
N PHE A 236 -1.74 11.71 3.78
CA PHE A 236 -3.05 11.15 3.47
C PHE A 236 -2.89 9.79 2.81
N VAL A 237 -3.53 8.78 3.38
CA VAL A 237 -3.67 7.46 2.78
C VAL A 237 -5.13 7.26 2.42
N HIS A 238 -5.41 6.89 1.18
CA HIS A 238 -6.79 6.75 0.73
C HIS A 238 -6.99 5.48 -0.09
N THR A 239 -8.19 4.92 0.03
CA THR A 239 -8.62 3.71 -0.67
C THR A 239 -9.97 3.99 -1.31
N GLY A 240 -10.09 3.78 -2.62
CA GLY A 240 -11.37 3.89 -3.31
C GLY A 240 -12.06 2.53 -3.45
N LEU A 241 -13.39 2.57 -3.53
CA LEU A 241 -14.25 1.38 -3.63
C LEU A 241 -14.36 0.83 -5.07
N SER A 242 -13.72 1.46 -6.06
CA SER A 242 -13.81 1.02 -7.46
C SER A 242 -12.65 1.50 -8.34
N GLY A 243 -12.42 0.77 -9.45
CA GLY A 243 -11.46 1.15 -10.50
C GLY A 243 -9.99 1.13 -10.07
N VAL A 244 -9.21 2.07 -10.60
CA VAL A 244 -7.78 2.24 -10.24
C VAL A 244 -7.57 2.68 -8.79
N HIS A 245 -8.61 3.21 -8.13
CA HIS A 245 -8.56 3.63 -6.73
C HIS A 245 -8.54 2.45 -5.73
N VAL A 246 -8.75 1.21 -6.21
CA VAL A 246 -8.65 -0.03 -5.42
C VAL A 246 -7.23 -0.26 -4.89
N PHE A 247 -6.20 0.20 -5.61
CA PHE A 247 -4.81 0.11 -5.15
C PHE A 247 -4.46 1.13 -4.06
N GLY A 248 -5.37 2.07 -3.80
CA GLY A 248 -5.17 3.23 -2.95
C GLY A 248 -4.21 4.26 -3.54
N HIS A 249 -4.09 5.40 -2.86
CA HIS A 249 -3.14 6.46 -3.22
C HIS A 249 -2.60 7.12 -1.95
N MET A 250 -1.45 7.77 -2.06
CA MET A 250 -0.80 8.45 -0.94
C MET A 250 -0.39 9.84 -1.36
N THR A 251 -0.73 10.85 -0.55
CA THR A 251 -0.39 12.25 -0.78
C THR A 251 0.16 12.88 0.49
N ILE A 252 0.90 13.98 0.32
CA ILE A 252 1.51 14.73 1.42
C ILE A 252 1.02 16.16 1.34
N ALA A 253 0.64 16.77 2.46
CA ALA A 253 0.39 18.19 2.53
C ALA A 253 1.34 18.91 3.48
N TYR A 254 1.91 20.00 2.98
CA TYR A 254 2.88 20.86 3.65
C TYR A 254 2.58 22.31 3.30
N GLU A 255 2.62 23.21 4.29
CA GLU A 255 2.33 24.64 4.11
C GLU A 255 1.00 24.95 3.37
N GLY A 256 -0.05 24.17 3.66
CA GLY A 256 -1.39 24.35 3.08
C GLY A 256 -1.53 23.86 1.63
N MET A 257 -0.50 23.23 1.07
CA MET A 257 -0.53 22.64 -0.27
C MET A 257 -0.38 21.13 -0.19
N THR A 258 -1.27 20.40 -0.86
CA THR A 258 -1.14 18.98 -1.13
C THR A 258 -0.29 18.76 -2.38
N TYR A 259 0.68 17.86 -2.24
CA TYR A 259 1.57 17.37 -3.28
C TYR A 259 1.25 15.91 -3.55
N SER A 260 1.16 15.57 -4.82
CA SER A 260 0.86 14.21 -5.23
C SER A 260 1.50 13.86 -6.56
N TYR A 261 2.05 12.65 -6.61
CA TYR A 261 2.67 12.10 -7.79
C TYR A 261 1.80 10.99 -8.40
N GLY A 262 1.54 11.07 -9.70
CA GLY A 262 0.70 10.09 -10.38
C GLY A 262 0.82 10.13 -11.90
N ASN A 263 0.09 9.22 -12.55
CA ASN A 263 -0.07 9.18 -14.00
C ASN A 263 -1.39 9.87 -14.37
N TYR A 264 -1.30 11.14 -14.77
CA TYR A 264 -2.47 11.99 -15.02
C TYR A 264 -2.60 12.45 -16.48
N ASP A 265 -1.67 12.06 -17.36
CA ASP A 265 -1.70 12.39 -18.78
C ASP A 265 -2.24 11.21 -19.58
N THR A 266 -3.58 11.14 -19.63
CA THR A 266 -4.35 10.08 -20.26
C THR A 266 -3.91 9.80 -21.71
N ALA A 267 -3.46 10.82 -22.45
CA ALA A 267 -3.06 10.68 -23.85
C ALA A 267 -1.73 9.93 -24.03
N ASN A 268 -0.87 9.91 -23.01
CA ASN A 268 0.46 9.29 -23.06
C ASN A 268 0.57 8.02 -22.20
N GLU A 269 -0.56 7.54 -21.67
CA GLU A 269 -0.67 6.30 -20.95
C GLU A 269 -0.42 5.07 -21.84
N LYS A 270 0.20 4.04 -21.27
CA LYS A 270 0.52 2.76 -21.92
C LYS A 270 0.17 1.59 -21.00
N LEU A 271 0.13 0.40 -21.59
CA LEU A 271 -0.05 -0.88 -20.88
C LEU A 271 -1.24 -0.83 -19.90
N PHE A 272 -2.46 -0.66 -20.45
CA PHE A 272 -3.68 -0.56 -19.64
C PHE A 272 -3.64 0.56 -18.58
N ARG A 273 -3.10 1.73 -18.95
CA ARG A 273 -2.97 2.92 -18.08
C ARG A 273 -1.97 2.79 -16.92
N SER A 274 -1.23 1.68 -16.85
CA SER A 274 -0.31 1.41 -15.74
C SER A 274 1.03 2.13 -15.84
N ILE A 275 1.42 2.59 -17.04
CA ILE A 275 2.67 3.30 -17.32
C ILE A 275 2.34 4.62 -18.01
N GLY A 276 3.01 5.72 -17.65
CA GLY A 276 2.85 7.01 -18.32
C GLY A 276 3.79 8.07 -17.76
N PRO A 277 3.68 9.33 -18.21
CA PRO A 277 4.48 10.41 -17.66
C PRO A 277 4.21 10.57 -16.16
N GLY A 278 5.28 10.66 -15.37
CA GLY A 278 5.19 11.05 -13.97
C GLY A 278 4.78 12.52 -13.86
N ILE A 279 3.66 12.77 -13.17
CA ILE A 279 3.10 14.10 -12.98
C ILE A 279 2.97 14.39 -11.49
N LEU A 280 3.57 15.50 -11.07
CA LEU A 280 3.37 16.11 -9.77
C LEU A 280 2.23 17.12 -9.88
N PHE A 281 1.19 17.01 -9.05
CA PHE A 281 0.24 18.10 -8.87
C PHE A 281 0.41 18.78 -7.52
N LEU A 282 0.09 20.07 -7.50
CA LEU A 282 -0.02 20.93 -6.34
C LEU A 282 -1.45 21.45 -6.25
N CYS A 283 -2.09 21.28 -5.11
CA CYS A 283 -3.46 21.73 -4.87
C CYS A 283 -3.58 22.27 -3.44
N PRO A 284 -4.33 23.36 -3.17
CA PRO A 284 -4.68 23.73 -1.80
C PRO A 284 -5.24 22.53 -1.05
N ASP A 285 -4.76 22.29 0.18
CA ASP A 285 -4.98 21.03 0.90
C ASP A 285 -6.47 20.77 1.19
N ARG A 286 -7.17 21.80 1.68
CA ARG A 286 -8.62 21.72 1.95
C ARG A 286 -9.43 21.43 0.69
N ASP A 287 -9.12 22.11 -0.42
CA ASP A 287 -9.82 21.93 -1.69
C ASP A 287 -9.59 20.51 -2.24
N TYR A 288 -8.36 20.00 -2.14
CA TYR A 288 -8.04 18.65 -2.56
C TYR A 288 -8.84 17.60 -1.79
N ILE A 289 -8.87 17.70 -0.45
CA ILE A 289 -9.54 16.73 0.42
C ILE A 289 -11.04 16.75 0.17
N ASN A 290 -11.64 17.95 0.15
CA ASN A 290 -13.08 18.09 -0.11
C ASN A 290 -13.43 17.61 -1.52
N ASN A 291 -12.65 17.97 -2.56
CA ASN A 291 -12.89 17.49 -3.92
C ASN A 291 -12.83 15.95 -4.00
N THR A 292 -11.81 15.36 -3.38
CA THR A 292 -11.57 13.91 -3.38
C THR A 292 -12.69 13.15 -2.67
N CYS A 293 -13.16 13.64 -1.54
CA CYS A 293 -14.25 12.99 -0.80
C CYS A 293 -15.62 13.19 -1.46
N LEU A 294 -15.94 14.41 -1.91
CA LEU A 294 -17.27 14.77 -2.41
C LEU A 294 -17.51 14.32 -3.86
N TYR A 295 -16.54 14.52 -4.74
CA TYR A 295 -16.73 14.29 -6.18
C TYR A 295 -16.10 12.99 -6.66
N GLU A 296 -14.97 12.57 -6.08
CA GLU A 296 -14.32 11.31 -6.46
C GLU A 296 -14.77 10.12 -5.59
N GLY A 297 -15.54 10.39 -4.51
CA GLY A 297 -16.15 9.36 -3.66
C GLY A 297 -15.14 8.54 -2.85
N VAL A 298 -14.01 9.15 -2.49
CA VAL A 298 -12.90 8.46 -1.82
C VAL A 298 -12.80 8.87 -0.34
N THR A 299 -12.68 7.87 0.55
CA THR A 299 -12.37 8.08 1.96
C THR A 299 -10.87 8.27 2.15
N MET A 300 -10.49 9.26 2.96
CA MET A 300 -9.09 9.58 3.25
C MET A 300 -8.80 9.43 4.75
N PHE A 301 -7.64 8.87 5.08
CA PHE A 301 -7.09 8.84 6.43
C PHE A 301 -5.96 9.87 6.51
N GLU A 302 -6.07 10.83 7.42
CA GLU A 302 -5.08 11.88 7.66
C GLU A 302 -4.21 11.51 8.87
N TYR A 303 -2.89 11.62 8.70
CA TYR A 303 -1.91 11.54 9.78
C TYR A 303 -1.08 12.82 9.81
N GLY A 304 -1.09 13.51 10.94
CA GLY A 304 -0.33 14.75 11.12
C GLY A 304 0.93 14.54 11.96
N LEU A 305 2.05 15.04 11.45
CA LEU A 305 3.38 14.93 12.03
C LEU A 305 3.87 16.29 12.53
N THR A 306 4.54 16.28 13.68
CA THR A 306 5.38 17.40 14.12
C THR A 306 6.78 17.21 13.55
N LEU A 307 7.38 18.27 13.01
CA LEU A 307 8.74 18.26 12.48
C LEU A 307 9.64 19.17 13.31
N THR A 308 10.91 18.80 13.45
CA THR A 308 11.93 19.72 13.97
C THR A 308 12.27 20.79 12.92
N GLU A 309 12.80 21.93 13.34
CA GLU A 309 13.17 23.02 12.42
C GLU A 309 14.19 22.58 11.35
N ALA A 310 15.10 21.66 11.69
CA ALA A 310 16.03 21.07 10.72
C ALA A 310 15.28 20.28 9.63
N GLN A 311 14.30 19.47 10.02
CA GLN A 311 13.48 18.66 9.11
C GLN A 311 12.57 19.53 8.24
N LYS A 312 12.01 20.63 8.77
CA LYS A 312 11.24 21.59 7.97
C LYS A 312 12.10 22.24 6.90
N LYS A 313 13.32 22.66 7.26
CA LYS A 313 14.28 23.23 6.30
C LYS A 313 14.67 22.23 5.22
N GLU A 314 14.89 20.97 5.59
CA GLU A 314 15.20 19.88 4.65
C GLU A 314 14.02 19.58 3.73
N LEU A 315 12.81 19.51 4.28
CA LEU A 315 11.58 19.35 3.50
C LEU A 315 11.42 20.49 2.48
N HIS A 316 11.54 21.75 2.92
CA HIS A 316 11.41 22.90 2.04
C HIS A 316 12.44 22.85 0.89
N ALA A 317 13.71 22.57 1.20
CA ALA A 317 14.76 22.43 0.18
C ALA A 317 14.49 21.27 -0.79
N LEU A 318 13.94 20.16 -0.31
CA LEU A 318 13.56 19.02 -1.14
C LEU A 318 12.39 19.36 -2.07
N MET A 319 11.39 20.09 -1.58
CA MET A 319 10.25 20.54 -2.40
C MET A 319 10.72 21.49 -3.52
N ASP A 320 11.65 22.40 -3.20
CA ASP A 320 12.27 23.29 -4.18
C ASP A 320 13.05 22.50 -5.24
N GLU A 321 13.89 21.54 -4.82
CA GLU A 321 14.65 20.66 -5.73
C GLU A 321 13.72 19.90 -6.69
N ILE A 322 12.65 19.30 -6.14
CA ILE A 322 11.64 18.60 -6.94
C ILE A 322 11.01 19.56 -7.94
N HIS A 323 10.60 20.75 -7.51
CA HIS A 323 9.96 21.74 -8.37
C HIS A 323 10.90 22.20 -9.51
N GLU A 324 12.18 22.47 -9.20
CA GLU A 324 13.19 22.85 -10.19
C GLU A 324 13.42 21.78 -11.27
N GLN A 325 13.25 20.50 -10.91
CA GLN A 325 13.35 19.38 -11.84
C GLN A 325 12.11 19.17 -12.71
N THR A 326 11.08 20.00 -12.52
CA THR A 326 9.82 19.89 -13.26
C THR A 326 9.58 21.08 -14.20
N TYR A 327 8.59 20.93 -15.07
CA TYR A 327 8.04 21.99 -15.91
C TYR A 327 6.52 21.93 -15.88
N HIS A 328 5.87 23.09 -15.94
CA HIS A 328 4.41 23.19 -15.95
C HIS A 328 3.83 22.37 -17.10
N TRP A 329 2.84 21.55 -16.79
CA TRP A 329 2.07 20.78 -17.75
C TRP A 329 0.61 21.13 -17.57
N GLN A 330 -0.05 21.47 -18.67
CA GLN A 330 -1.44 21.89 -18.63
C GLN A 330 -2.35 20.68 -18.82
N SER A 331 -3.44 20.63 -18.05
CA SER A 331 -4.47 19.61 -18.26
C SER A 331 -5.11 19.76 -19.65
N PRO A 332 -5.68 18.68 -20.23
CA PRO A 332 -6.38 18.77 -21.51
C PRO A 332 -7.43 19.88 -21.57
N TYR A 333 -8.21 20.06 -20.49
CA TYR A 333 -9.20 21.13 -20.43
C TYR A 333 -8.57 22.53 -20.34
N GLU A 334 -7.50 22.69 -19.56
CA GLU A 334 -6.78 23.97 -19.48
C GLU A 334 -6.24 24.39 -20.86
N GLN A 335 -5.65 23.46 -21.61
CA GLN A 335 -5.15 23.73 -22.97
C GLN A 335 -6.29 24.12 -23.92
N ALA A 336 -7.42 23.42 -23.84
CA ALA A 336 -8.57 23.69 -24.69
C ALA A 336 -9.19 25.06 -24.41
N LEU A 337 -9.33 25.42 -23.12
CA LEU A 337 -9.87 26.72 -22.71
C LEU A 337 -8.96 27.90 -23.14
N GLN A 338 -7.64 27.69 -23.19
CA GLN A 338 -6.71 28.69 -23.72
C GLN A 338 -6.81 28.86 -25.24
N ALA A 339 -7.10 27.79 -25.97
CA ALA A 339 -7.31 27.83 -27.42
C ALA A 339 -8.68 28.42 -27.78
N ASP A 340 -9.71 28.10 -27.00
CA ASP A 340 -11.08 28.55 -27.18
C ASP A 340 -11.76 28.80 -25.81
N PRO A 341 -11.97 30.07 -25.41
CA PRO A 341 -12.61 30.43 -24.14
C PRO A 341 -14.04 29.91 -23.97
N ASP A 342 -14.73 29.54 -25.05
CA ASP A 342 -16.10 29.01 -25.01
C ASP A 342 -16.15 27.47 -24.87
N THR A 343 -14.99 26.82 -24.69
CA THR A 343 -14.90 25.37 -24.51
C THR A 343 -15.69 24.91 -23.29
N SER A 344 -16.66 24.01 -23.50
CA SER A 344 -17.40 23.36 -22.42
C SER A 344 -16.57 22.29 -21.70
N PHE A 345 -16.63 22.29 -20.37
CA PHE A 345 -16.01 21.28 -19.52
C PHE A 345 -16.56 19.86 -19.72
N SER A 346 -17.80 19.72 -20.18
CA SER A 346 -18.49 18.42 -20.34
C SER A 346 -17.69 17.39 -21.16
N ALA A 347 -16.93 17.84 -22.16
CA ALA A 347 -16.09 16.99 -22.99
C ALA A 347 -14.88 16.39 -22.23
N TYR A 348 -14.52 16.96 -21.08
CA TYR A 348 -13.32 16.64 -20.31
C TYR A 348 -13.61 16.00 -18.95
N GLU A 349 -14.89 15.76 -18.60
CA GLU A 349 -15.30 15.19 -17.31
C GLU A 349 -14.64 13.84 -17.01
N ASN A 350 -14.31 13.06 -18.03
CA ASN A 350 -13.67 11.75 -17.84
C ASN A 350 -12.16 11.84 -17.51
N ASP A 351 -11.54 13.00 -17.70
CA ASP A 351 -10.11 13.22 -17.43
C ASP A 351 -9.88 13.76 -16.01
N TYR A 352 -9.14 13.02 -15.18
CA TYR A 352 -8.96 13.37 -13.76
C TYR A 352 -8.21 14.70 -13.58
N ALA A 353 -7.15 14.95 -14.36
CA ALA A 353 -6.39 16.20 -14.27
C ALA A 353 -7.30 17.39 -14.59
N SER A 354 -8.11 17.28 -15.63
CA SER A 354 -9.08 18.30 -16.02
C SER A 354 -10.13 18.54 -14.93
N ARG A 355 -10.67 17.47 -14.32
CA ARG A 355 -11.62 17.60 -13.19
C ARG A 355 -11.02 18.32 -11.99
N LEU A 356 -9.81 17.92 -11.59
CA LEU A 356 -9.15 18.51 -10.43
C LEU A 356 -8.76 19.96 -10.72
N TRP A 357 -8.20 20.26 -11.89
CA TRP A 357 -7.89 21.63 -12.32
C TRP A 357 -9.14 22.52 -12.29
N TYR A 358 -10.24 22.06 -12.89
CA TYR A 358 -11.48 22.82 -13.02
C TYR A 358 -12.08 23.22 -11.67
N ARG A 359 -12.02 22.33 -10.67
CA ARG A 359 -12.67 22.52 -9.37
C ARG A 359 -11.78 23.20 -8.32
N THR A 360 -10.46 23.07 -8.42
CA THR A 360 -9.53 23.54 -7.38
C THR A 360 -8.47 24.51 -7.86
N GLY A 361 -8.32 24.71 -9.17
CA GLY A 361 -7.22 25.50 -9.73
C GLY A 361 -5.84 24.87 -9.52
N SER A 362 -5.79 23.56 -9.25
CA SER A 362 -4.55 22.80 -9.09
C SER A 362 -3.57 23.02 -10.23
N GLN A 363 -2.27 22.90 -9.92
CA GLN A 363 -1.19 23.06 -10.87
C GLN A 363 -0.52 21.72 -11.12
N PHE A 364 -0.24 21.39 -12.38
CA PHE A 364 0.40 20.13 -12.75
C PHE A 364 1.77 20.35 -13.37
N TYR A 365 2.67 19.42 -13.11
CA TYR A 365 4.06 19.50 -13.50
C TYR A 365 4.57 18.14 -13.95
N LYS A 366 5.32 18.11 -15.05
CA LYS A 366 6.04 16.91 -15.50
C LYS A 366 7.52 17.02 -15.15
N PHE A 367 8.15 15.89 -14.88
CA PHE A 367 9.58 15.84 -14.60
C PHE A 367 10.41 15.90 -15.88
N LYS A 368 11.52 16.62 -15.85
CA LYS A 368 12.46 16.77 -16.97
C LYS A 368 13.28 15.49 -17.21
N SER A 369 13.67 14.81 -16.13
CA SER A 369 14.55 13.63 -16.13
C SER A 369 14.53 12.95 -14.75
N GLY A 370 15.18 11.79 -14.63
CA GLY A 370 15.35 11.09 -13.36
C GLY A 370 14.22 10.12 -13.05
N GLU A 371 14.29 9.50 -11.88
CA GLU A 371 13.41 8.41 -11.44
C GLU A 371 11.92 8.74 -11.57
N TRP A 372 11.52 9.97 -11.26
CA TRP A 372 10.13 10.44 -11.27
C TRP A 372 9.60 10.81 -12.66
N LYS A 373 10.38 10.62 -13.73
CA LYS A 373 9.95 10.98 -15.09
C LYS A 373 8.88 10.05 -15.64
N THR A 374 8.97 8.76 -15.36
CA THR A 374 7.97 7.78 -15.76
C THR A 374 7.28 7.20 -14.54
N TYR A 375 5.96 7.35 -14.50
CA TYR A 375 5.13 6.65 -13.54
C TYR A 375 4.92 5.21 -13.99
N TRP A 376 5.04 4.28 -13.04
CA TRP A 376 4.56 2.92 -13.21
C TRP A 376 4.01 2.36 -11.90
N ILE A 377 2.77 1.86 -11.94
CA ILE A 377 2.01 1.46 -10.76
C ILE A 377 2.71 0.41 -9.88
N LEU A 378 3.48 -0.52 -10.49
CA LEU A 378 4.20 -1.58 -9.77
C LEU A 378 5.65 -1.21 -9.44
N GLY A 379 6.00 0.07 -9.53
CA GLY A 379 7.36 0.53 -9.42
C GLY A 379 7.43 1.97 -8.95
N THR A 380 7.90 2.89 -9.80
CA THR A 380 7.87 4.33 -9.52
C THR A 380 6.42 4.85 -9.47
N ASN A 381 5.83 4.85 -8.27
CA ASN A 381 4.44 5.20 -8.04
C ASN A 381 4.27 6.26 -6.93
N CYS A 382 3.02 6.62 -6.64
CA CYS A 382 2.65 7.62 -5.64
C CYS A 382 3.16 7.31 -4.23
N SER A 383 3.08 6.05 -3.83
CA SER A 383 3.49 5.61 -2.52
C SER A 383 5.01 5.64 -2.38
N LEU A 384 5.75 5.24 -3.42
CA LEU A 384 7.21 5.36 -3.43
C LEU A 384 7.66 6.83 -3.39
N PHE A 385 6.98 7.71 -4.12
CA PHE A 385 7.29 9.16 -4.10
C PHE A 385 7.11 9.77 -2.71
N ALA A 386 5.95 9.56 -2.09
CA ALA A 386 5.69 10.07 -0.76
C ALA A 386 6.59 9.39 0.29
N ALA A 387 6.90 8.10 0.14
CA ALA A 387 7.90 7.41 0.97
C ALA A 387 9.28 8.05 0.86
N ASP A 388 9.81 8.27 -0.34
CA ASP A 388 11.14 8.86 -0.55
C ASP A 388 11.24 10.24 0.12
N LEU A 389 10.22 11.08 -0.05
CA LEU A 389 10.14 12.39 0.58
C LEU A 389 10.17 12.28 2.12
N LEU A 390 9.35 11.41 2.69
CA LEU A 390 9.31 11.20 4.14
C LEU A 390 10.63 10.65 4.69
N ASN A 391 11.28 9.73 3.98
CA ASN A 391 12.55 9.13 4.42
C ASN A 391 13.72 10.09 4.35
N ARG A 392 13.70 11.05 3.41
CA ARG A 392 14.73 12.08 3.32
C ARG A 392 14.66 13.05 4.50
N ILE A 393 13.46 13.48 4.88
CA ILE A 393 13.26 14.43 5.99
C ILE A 393 13.41 13.76 7.37
N ASP A 394 13.09 12.48 7.46
CA ASP A 394 13.29 11.71 8.68
C ASP A 394 13.55 10.26 8.30
N PRO A 395 14.83 9.82 8.35
CA PRO A 395 15.17 8.43 8.10
C PRO A 395 14.48 7.46 9.09
N ALA A 396 13.93 7.96 10.20
CA ALA A 396 13.17 7.15 11.16
C ALA A 396 11.74 6.85 10.67
N ILE A 397 11.23 7.61 9.70
CA ILE A 397 9.99 7.27 9.02
C ILE A 397 10.22 6.03 8.15
N HIS A 398 9.17 5.24 8.01
CA HIS A 398 9.22 3.96 7.33
C HIS A 398 9.77 4.07 5.89
N GLY A 399 10.86 3.34 5.64
CA GLY A 399 11.50 3.19 4.35
C GLY A 399 11.05 1.95 3.62
N SER A 400 10.09 2.09 2.69
CA SER A 400 9.68 1.01 1.81
C SER A 400 10.64 0.89 0.62
N LYS A 401 10.96 -0.34 0.22
CA LYS A 401 11.74 -0.62 -0.99
C LYS A 401 11.04 -1.69 -1.81
N GLY A 402 10.86 -1.47 -3.11
CA GLY A 402 10.15 -2.41 -4.00
C GLY A 402 8.83 -1.85 -4.46
N ILE A 403 7.82 -2.71 -4.63
CA ILE A 403 6.47 -2.24 -4.95
C ILE A 403 5.88 -1.71 -3.65
N VAL A 404 5.86 -0.39 -3.53
CA VAL A 404 5.35 0.31 -2.37
C VAL A 404 3.84 0.46 -2.53
N THR A 405 3.07 0.12 -1.49
CA THR A 405 1.62 0.28 -1.50
C THR A 405 1.15 1.18 -0.36
N PRO A 406 0.05 1.94 -0.54
CA PRO A 406 -0.44 2.86 0.49
C PRO A 406 -0.78 2.17 1.81
N GLY A 407 -1.18 0.91 1.75
CA GLY A 407 -1.60 0.18 2.93
C GLY A 407 -0.47 -0.22 3.88
N GLU A 408 0.77 -0.36 3.38
CA GLU A 408 1.97 -0.50 4.22
C GLU A 408 2.16 0.74 5.10
N PHE A 409 1.93 1.93 4.52
CA PHE A 409 1.99 3.19 5.25
C PHE A 409 0.85 3.39 6.24
N TRP A 410 -0.35 2.93 5.90
CA TRP A 410 -1.47 2.96 6.82
C TRP A 410 -1.14 2.20 8.12
N GLU A 411 -0.63 0.97 8.02
CA GLU A 411 -0.23 0.18 9.20
C GLU A 411 0.87 0.89 10.01
N TYR A 412 1.90 1.41 9.32
CA TYR A 412 2.96 2.19 9.96
C TYR A 412 2.41 3.38 10.75
N PHE A 413 1.54 4.19 10.14
CA PHE A 413 1.02 5.40 10.78
C PHE A 413 0.05 5.08 11.93
N GLU A 414 -0.68 3.96 11.86
CA GLU A 414 -1.47 3.46 12.99
C GLU A 414 -0.57 3.10 14.19
N GLU A 415 0.51 2.35 13.95
CA GLU A 415 1.46 1.99 15.01
C GLU A 415 2.18 3.22 15.57
N ALA A 416 2.61 4.13 14.69
CA ALA A 416 3.26 5.37 15.07
C ALA A 416 2.29 6.25 15.87
N PHE A 417 1.01 6.36 15.49
CA PHE A 417 0.01 7.08 16.27
C PHE A 417 -0.30 6.38 17.60
N ALA A 418 -0.12 5.07 17.73
CA ALA A 418 -0.27 4.39 19.02
C ALA A 418 0.91 4.64 19.99
N ASP A 419 2.11 4.95 19.49
CA ASP A 419 3.30 5.23 20.30
C ASP A 419 3.27 6.67 20.87
N PRO A 420 3.21 6.88 22.20
CA PRO A 420 3.21 8.22 22.81
C PRO A 420 4.44 9.08 22.51
N LYS A 421 5.54 8.48 22.02
CA LYS A 421 6.80 9.18 21.74
C LYS A 421 7.05 9.42 20.25
N SER A 422 6.16 8.94 19.38
CA SER A 422 6.25 9.18 17.94
C SER A 422 5.89 10.63 17.60
N ASN A 423 6.46 11.14 16.50
CA ASN A 423 6.16 12.45 15.92
C ASN A 423 4.80 12.51 15.21
N VAL A 424 4.12 11.37 15.00
CA VAL A 424 2.74 11.34 14.48
C VAL A 424 1.78 11.69 15.61
N ILE A 425 1.29 12.92 15.65
CA ILE A 425 0.52 13.48 16.77
C ILE A 425 -0.98 13.65 16.48
N TYR A 426 -1.38 13.56 15.22
CA TYR A 426 -2.75 13.77 14.77
C TYR A 426 -3.22 12.61 13.90
N LYS A 427 -4.48 12.24 14.06
CA LYS A 427 -5.17 11.27 13.21
C LYS A 427 -6.59 11.73 12.95
N ALA A 428 -7.03 11.71 11.69
CA ALA A 428 -8.42 11.94 11.32
C ALA A 428 -8.82 11.09 10.12
N TRP A 429 -10.10 11.10 9.79
CA TRP A 429 -10.63 10.51 8.57
C TRP A 429 -11.60 11.49 7.92
N HIS A 430 -11.69 11.46 6.59
CA HIS A 430 -12.53 12.34 5.79
C HIS A 430 -13.36 11.51 4.80
N SER A 431 -14.67 11.78 4.72
CA SER A 431 -15.57 11.08 3.80
C SER A 431 -16.81 11.90 3.48
N SER A 432 -17.34 11.74 2.26
CA SER A 432 -18.65 12.27 1.88
C SER A 432 -19.81 11.63 2.64
N SER A 433 -19.62 10.44 3.21
CA SER A 433 -20.64 9.79 4.05
C SER A 433 -20.87 10.49 5.40
N ASP A 434 -19.89 11.27 5.86
CA ASP A 434 -20.00 12.12 7.04
C ASP A 434 -19.40 13.50 6.74
N PRO A 435 -20.20 14.44 6.17
CA PRO A 435 -19.71 15.77 5.80
C PRO A 435 -19.10 16.56 6.94
N SER A 436 -19.40 16.22 8.21
CA SER A 436 -18.81 16.88 9.38
C SER A 436 -17.33 16.56 9.58
N THR A 437 -16.80 15.63 8.82
CA THR A 437 -15.37 15.31 8.76
C THR A 437 -14.61 16.14 7.73
N LEU A 438 -15.31 16.86 6.85
CA LEU A 438 -14.69 17.66 5.80
C LEU A 438 -14.27 19.05 6.32
N TYR A 439 -13.32 19.67 5.63
CA TYR A 439 -12.88 21.02 5.97
C TYR A 439 -13.98 22.04 5.62
N ASP A 440 -14.23 22.99 6.52
CA ASP A 440 -15.07 24.14 6.20
C ASP A 440 -14.31 25.04 5.22
N LEU A 441 -14.88 25.22 4.02
CA LEU A 441 -14.34 26.07 2.97
C LEU A 441 -14.81 27.53 3.11
N GLY A 442 -15.76 27.81 4.02
CA GLY A 442 -16.38 29.13 4.12
C GLY A 442 -17.16 29.54 2.86
N ASP A 443 -17.53 30.82 2.77
CA ASP A 443 -18.19 31.40 1.59
C ASP A 443 -17.24 31.59 0.38
N GLU A 444 -15.93 31.46 0.60
CA GLU A 444 -14.90 31.44 -0.44
C GLU A 444 -14.77 30.01 -0.99
N ASN A 445 -15.82 29.50 -1.61
CA ASN A 445 -15.77 28.20 -2.27
C ASN A 445 -15.20 28.40 -3.69
N PRO A 446 -13.96 27.97 -4.02
CA PRO A 446 -13.49 27.95 -5.39
C PRO A 446 -14.05 26.76 -6.17
N VAL A 447 -14.82 25.88 -5.52
CA VAL A 447 -15.66 24.88 -6.19
C VAL A 447 -16.69 25.66 -7.00
N ARG A 448 -16.27 26.06 -8.20
CA ARG A 448 -17.11 26.72 -9.21
C ARG A 448 -18.38 25.91 -9.26
N ASP A 449 -19.48 26.56 -8.87
CA ASP A 449 -20.82 26.01 -8.95
C ASP A 449 -20.92 25.26 -10.27
N ALA A 450 -21.05 23.94 -10.15
CA ALA A 450 -21.41 23.12 -11.28
C ALA A 450 -22.77 23.65 -11.72
N ASP A 451 -22.77 24.34 -12.86
CA ASP A 451 -23.99 24.62 -13.60
C ASP A 451 -24.83 23.33 -13.63
N SER A 452 -26.10 23.52 -13.28
CA SER A 452 -27.27 22.69 -13.58
C SER A 452 -27.11 21.60 -14.63
#